data_AF-A0AAF0DL86-F1
#
_entry.id   AF-A0AAF0DL86-F1
#
_cell.length_a   1.000
_cell.length_b   1.000
_cell.length_c   1.000
_cell.angle_alpha   90.00
_cell.angle_beta   90.00
_cell.angle_gamma   90.00
#
_symmetry.space_group_name_H-M   'P 1'
#
loop_
_entity.id
_entity.type
_entity.pdbx_description
1 polymer ?
#
loop_
_entity_poly.entity_id
_entity_poly.type
_entity_poly.pdbx_seq_one_letter_code
_entity_poly.pdbx_strand_id
1 'polypeptide(L)'
;MSGWAHDPTDKRKWLKWVGPGPAPEPAEYNITTDYEQYTPKGVIRRYRLTVMNDTVNLDGVEFNHAKLYNGVYPGPWIQACWGDDIGQFTYHLFPAASVNSTQKSP
;
A
#
# COMPACT_ATOMS: atom_id res chain seq x y z
N MET A 1 16.69 10.28 6.69
CA MET A 1 17.72 9.28 6.37
C MET A 1 18.99 10.05 6.07
N SER A 2 19.94 10.13 7.02
CA SER A 2 21.23 10.73 6.73
C SER A 2 21.95 9.84 5.72
N GLY A 3 22.15 10.32 4.50
CA GLY A 3 23.07 9.71 3.54
C GLY A 3 22.51 9.21 2.21
N TRP A 4 21.20 9.29 1.93
CA TRP A 4 20.65 8.96 0.60
C TRP A 4 19.91 10.13 -0.02
N ALA A 5 20.17 10.40 -1.30
CA ALA A 5 19.51 11.47 -2.06
C ALA A 5 18.93 10.93 -3.38
N HIS A 6 17.72 11.38 -3.71
CA HIS A 6 17.10 11.15 -5.02
C HIS A 6 17.50 12.26 -5.99
N ASP A 7 17.80 11.90 -7.24
CA ASP A 7 18.03 12.85 -8.34
C ASP A 7 16.74 12.97 -9.17
N PRO A 8 15.96 14.06 -9.04
CA PRO A 8 14.69 14.20 -9.75
C PRO A 8 14.85 14.54 -11.23
N THR A 9 16.07 14.82 -11.70
CA THR A 9 16.32 15.25 -13.09
C THR A 9 16.39 14.09 -14.06
N ASP A 10 16.72 12.90 -13.58
CA ASP A 10 16.84 11.69 -14.38
C ASP A 10 16.05 10.54 -13.74
N LYS A 11 14.95 10.15 -14.40
CA LYS A 11 14.07 9.06 -13.95
C LYS A 11 14.77 7.70 -13.89
N ARG A 12 15.96 7.56 -14.49
CA ARG A 12 16.76 6.34 -14.40
C ARG A 12 17.44 6.19 -13.04
N LYS A 13 17.62 7.28 -12.30
CA LYS A 13 18.31 7.29 -11.00
C LYS A 13 17.30 7.27 -9.87
N TRP A 14 17.44 6.31 -8.97
CA TRP A 14 16.57 6.19 -7.81
C TRP A 14 17.19 6.88 -6.60
N LEU A 15 18.30 6.36 -6.08
CA LEU A 15 18.95 6.85 -4.86
C LEU A 15 20.46 6.79 -5.01
N LYS A 16 21.16 7.83 -4.55
CA LYS A 16 22.62 7.88 -4.48
C LYS A 16 23.09 8.18 -3.06
N TRP A 17 24.13 7.50 -2.61
CA TRP A 17 24.75 7.79 -1.32
C TRP A 17 25.45 9.16 -1.35
N VAL A 18 25.12 10.00 -0.37
CA VAL A 18 25.68 11.34 -0.15
C VAL A 18 26.09 11.57 1.32
N GLY A 19 26.11 10.51 2.12
CA GLY A 19 26.43 10.57 3.54
C GLY A 19 27.93 10.59 3.81
N PRO A 20 28.34 10.94 5.06
CA PRO A 20 29.73 10.86 5.48
C PRO A 20 30.17 9.39 5.59
N GLY A 21 31.45 9.14 5.33
CA GLY A 21 32.05 7.80 5.43
C GLY A 21 31.99 6.99 4.14
N PRO A 22 32.44 5.71 4.17
CA PRO A 22 32.41 4.85 2.99
C PRO A 22 30.96 4.58 2.57
N ALA A 23 30.72 4.60 1.26
CA ALA A 23 29.41 4.27 0.72
C ALA A 23 29.07 2.79 0.96
N PRO A 24 27.80 2.45 1.22
CA PRO A 24 27.35 1.06 1.23
C PRO A 24 27.44 0.46 -0.18
N GLU A 25 27.36 -0.87 -0.28
CA GLU A 25 27.21 -1.57 -1.55
C GLU A 25 25.73 -1.95 -1.78
N PRO A 26 25.11 -1.53 -2.90
CA PRO A 26 25.63 -0.60 -3.90
C PRO A 26 25.59 0.85 -3.40
N ALA A 27 26.48 1.71 -3.92
CA ALA A 27 26.50 3.13 -3.56
C ALA A 27 25.40 3.95 -4.27
N GLU A 28 24.75 3.34 -5.26
CA GLU A 28 23.68 3.92 -6.06
C GLU A 28 22.66 2.85 -6.46
N TYR A 29 21.39 3.22 -6.41
CA TYR A 29 20.26 2.47 -6.93
C TYR A 29 19.70 3.19 -8.16
N ASN A 30 19.56 2.47 -9.27
CA ASN A 30 19.08 3.00 -10.54
C ASN A 30 18.41 1.89 -11.37
N ILE A 31 18.00 2.21 -12.59
CA ILE A 31 17.27 1.28 -13.48
C ILE A 31 18.08 0.03 -13.88
N THR A 32 19.41 0.05 -13.73
CA THR A 32 20.30 -1.09 -14.04
C THR A 32 20.69 -1.89 -12.81
N THR A 33 20.27 -1.48 -11.61
CA THR A 33 20.50 -2.25 -10.39
C THR A 33 19.77 -3.58 -10.47
N ASP A 34 20.48 -4.67 -10.14
CA ASP A 34 19.85 -5.97 -9.94
C ASP A 34 18.95 -5.91 -8.71
N TYR A 35 17.65 -5.74 -8.95
CA TYR A 35 16.64 -5.58 -7.91
C TYR A 35 16.28 -6.89 -7.20
N GLU A 36 16.71 -8.04 -7.73
CA GLU A 36 16.51 -9.34 -7.08
C GLU A 36 17.62 -9.60 -6.04
N GLN A 37 18.81 -9.04 -6.26
CA GLN A 37 19.93 -9.13 -5.32
C GLN A 37 20.00 -7.95 -4.34
N TYR A 38 19.71 -6.74 -4.81
CA TYR A 38 19.87 -5.51 -4.03
C TYR A 38 18.55 -4.77 -3.90
N THR A 39 18.25 -4.29 -2.70
CA THR A 39 17.07 -3.48 -2.43
C THR A 39 17.44 -2.38 -1.43
N PRO A 40 17.05 -1.11 -1.65
CA PRO A 40 17.29 -0.05 -0.69
C PRO A 40 16.51 -0.32 0.59
N LYS A 41 17.02 0.15 1.73
CA LYS A 41 16.27 0.06 2.99
C LYS A 41 15.19 1.15 3.03
N GLY A 42 13.92 0.76 2.94
CA GLY A 42 12.79 1.67 3.04
C GLY A 42 12.20 1.77 4.44
N VAL A 43 10.92 2.16 4.49
CA VAL A 43 10.10 2.29 5.70
C VAL A 43 8.91 1.33 5.68
N ILE A 44 8.34 1.05 6.84
CA ILE A 44 7.12 0.25 6.92
C ILE A 44 5.90 1.12 6.58
N ARG A 45 5.13 0.73 5.56
CA ARG A 45 3.83 1.32 5.20
C ARG A 45 2.69 0.42 5.70
N ARG A 46 1.73 0.99 6.41
CA ARG A 46 0.61 0.25 7.03
C ARG A 46 -0.72 0.67 6.40
N TYR A 47 -1.54 -0.31 6.05
CA TYR A 47 -2.80 -0.10 5.32
C TYR A 47 -3.96 -0.86 5.98
N ARG A 48 -5.04 -0.15 6.31
CA ARG A 48 -6.27 -0.80 6.80
C ARG A 48 -7.24 -1.00 5.63
N LEU A 49 -7.39 -2.25 5.20
CA LEU A 49 -8.27 -2.64 4.09
C LEU A 49 -9.39 -3.54 4.62
N THR A 50 -10.61 -3.01 4.61
CA THR A 50 -11.81 -3.75 5.03
C THR A 50 -12.59 -4.19 3.80
N VAL A 51 -12.93 -5.48 3.70
CA VAL A 51 -13.78 -5.99 2.63
C VAL A 51 -15.24 -5.79 3.04
N MET A 52 -15.98 -5.08 2.20
CA MET A 52 -17.38 -4.70 2.43
C MET A 52 -18.27 -5.19 1.29
N ASN A 53 -19.53 -5.48 1.61
CA ASN A 53 -20.57 -5.70 0.62
C ASN A 53 -21.25 -4.37 0.31
N ASP A 54 -21.47 -4.07 -0.97
CA ASP A 54 -22.21 -2.88 -1.38
C ASP A 54 -22.92 -3.05 -2.73
N THR A 55 -23.72 -2.06 -3.10
CA THR A 55 -24.25 -1.87 -4.45
C THR A 55 -23.46 -0.77 -5.15
N VAL A 56 -22.99 -1.05 -6.35
CA VAL A 56 -22.30 -0.05 -7.18
C VAL A 56 -22.93 0.05 -8.56
N ASN A 57 -22.81 1.22 -9.18
CA ASN A 57 -23.18 1.45 -10.57
C ASN A 57 -22.01 2.16 -11.25
N LEU A 58 -21.28 1.42 -12.09
CA LEU A 58 -20.02 1.87 -12.70
C LEU A 58 -20.16 2.15 -14.20
N ASP A 59 -21.23 1.63 -14.82
CA ASP A 59 -21.45 1.65 -16.26
C ASP A 59 -22.92 1.94 -16.64
N GLY A 60 -23.75 2.33 -15.68
CA GLY A 60 -25.19 2.57 -15.84
C GLY A 60 -26.08 1.45 -15.29
N VAL A 61 -25.52 0.28 -14.94
CA VAL A 61 -26.29 -0.85 -14.38
C VAL A 61 -25.87 -1.12 -12.92
N GLU A 62 -26.85 -1.34 -12.04
CA GLU A 62 -26.56 -1.65 -10.64
C GLU A 62 -26.04 -3.09 -10.46
N PHE A 63 -24.96 -3.22 -9.70
CA PHE A 63 -24.41 -4.47 -9.23
C PHE A 63 -24.51 -4.56 -7.71
N ASN A 64 -25.55 -5.27 -7.23
CA ASN A 64 -25.98 -5.29 -5.82
C ASN A 64 -25.13 -6.17 -4.89
N HIS A 65 -24.08 -6.81 -5.42
CA HIS A 65 -23.28 -7.79 -4.70
C HIS A 65 -21.79 -7.48 -4.74
N ALA A 66 -21.44 -6.21 -4.91
CA ALA A 66 -20.07 -5.73 -4.98
C ALA A 66 -19.28 -6.10 -3.72
N LYS A 67 -18.01 -6.45 -3.92
CA LYS A 67 -17.02 -6.64 -2.86
C LYS A 67 -16.01 -5.52 -2.99
N LEU A 68 -16.03 -4.59 -2.05
CA LEU A 68 -15.23 -3.36 -2.11
C LEU A 68 -14.24 -3.31 -0.96
N TYR A 69 -13.05 -2.77 -1.24
CA TYR A 69 -12.13 -2.37 -0.17
C TYR A 69 -12.51 -0.97 0.33
N ASN A 70 -12.86 -0.88 1.61
CA ASN A 70 -13.31 0.35 2.26
C ASN A 70 -14.52 1.01 1.56
N GLY A 71 -15.42 0.21 0.97
CA GLY A 71 -16.68 0.70 0.38
C GLY A 71 -16.52 1.53 -0.89
N VAL A 72 -15.33 1.58 -1.48
CA VAL A 72 -15.06 2.39 -2.68
C VAL A 72 -14.54 1.55 -3.83
N TYR A 73 -14.88 1.99 -5.03
CA TYR A 73 -14.34 1.46 -6.28
C TYR A 73 -13.77 2.63 -7.11
N PRO A 74 -12.50 2.57 -7.56
CA PRO A 74 -11.47 1.60 -7.15
C PRO A 74 -11.16 1.66 -5.64
N GLY A 75 -10.57 0.58 -5.10
CA GLY A 75 -10.08 0.55 -3.73
C GLY A 75 -8.95 1.58 -3.50
N PRO A 76 -8.57 1.84 -2.24
CA PRO A 76 -7.51 2.79 -1.93
C PRO A 76 -6.17 2.38 -2.54
N TRP A 77 -5.41 3.37 -3.02
CA TRP A 77 -4.10 3.14 -3.63
C TRP A 77 -3.05 2.75 -2.57
N ILE A 78 -2.42 1.59 -2.76
CA ILE A 78 -1.24 1.19 -2.01
C ILE A 78 -0.03 1.86 -2.66
N GLN A 79 0.52 2.88 -1.99
CA GLN A 79 1.68 3.63 -2.47
C GLN A 79 2.91 3.33 -1.60
N ALA A 80 4.00 2.95 -2.24
CA ALA A 80 5.25 2.62 -1.56
C ALA A 80 6.44 3.06 -2.42
N CYS A 81 7.56 3.34 -1.75
CA CYS A 81 8.85 3.47 -2.41
C CYS A 81 9.48 2.09 -2.58
N TRP A 82 10.34 1.90 -3.58
CA TRP A 82 11.16 0.70 -3.64
C TRP A 82 11.97 0.56 -2.34
N GLY A 83 11.91 -0.62 -1.73
CA GLY A 83 12.53 -0.91 -0.44
C GLY A 83 11.62 -0.78 0.78
N ASP A 84 10.41 -0.22 0.63
CA ASP A 84 9.44 -0.15 1.71
C ASP A 84 8.82 -1.52 2.00
N ASP A 85 8.58 -1.81 3.29
CA ASP A 85 7.85 -3.00 3.72
C ASP A 85 6.34 -2.70 3.80
N ILE A 86 5.51 -3.56 3.20
CA ILE A 86 4.06 -3.42 3.21
C ILE A 86 3.48 -4.50 4.14
N GLY A 87 3.37 -4.19 5.44
CA GLY A 87 3.33 -5.24 6.47
C GLY A 87 2.02 -5.40 7.25
N GLN A 88 1.22 -4.36 7.46
CA GLN A 88 0.06 -4.46 8.35
C GLN A 88 -1.24 -4.22 7.61
N PHE A 89 -1.84 -5.33 7.15
CA PHE A 89 -3.21 -5.39 6.67
C PHE A 89 -4.11 -5.93 7.78
N THR A 90 -5.06 -5.12 8.25
CA THR A 90 -6.13 -5.59 9.13
C THR A 90 -7.37 -5.85 8.31
N TYR A 91 -7.68 -7.12 8.09
CA TYR A 91 -8.91 -7.55 7.43
C TYR A 91 -10.01 -7.72 8.47
N HIS A 92 -11.16 -7.06 8.25
CA HIS A 92 -12.41 -7.46 8.87
C HIS A 92 -13.25 -8.10 7.78
N LEU A 93 -13.32 -9.44 7.78
CA LEU A 93 -14.23 -10.18 6.91
C LEU A 93 -15.62 -10.07 7.55
N PHE A 94 -16.48 -9.23 6.97
CA PHE A 94 -17.85 -8.99 7.39
C PHE A 94 -17.96 -8.51 8.84
N PRO A 95 -18.34 -7.25 9.13
CA PRO A 95 -18.99 -7.03 10.42
C PRO A 95 -20.19 -7.97 10.44
N ALA A 96 -20.19 -8.96 11.35
CA ALA A 96 -21.39 -9.72 11.65
C ALA A 96 -22.50 -8.69 11.79
N ALA A 97 -23.59 -8.86 11.02
CA ALA A 97 -24.75 -7.99 11.13
C ALA A 97 -24.98 -7.73 12.62
N SER A 98 -24.92 -6.47 13.04
CA SER A 98 -25.24 -6.11 14.41
C SER A 98 -26.63 -6.69 14.68
N VAL A 99 -26.69 -7.74 15.50
CA VAL A 99 -27.96 -8.29 15.98
C VAL A 99 -28.61 -7.13 16.72
N ASN A 100 -29.59 -6.48 16.10
CA ASN A 100 -30.44 -5.53 16.78
C ASN A 100 -31.10 -6.29 17.93
N SER A 101 -30.72 -5.97 19.17
CA SER A 101 -31.21 -6.58 20.40
C SER A 101 -32.63 -6.15 20.78
N THR A 102 -33.48 -5.89 19.79
CA THR A 102 -34.90 -5.58 19.99
C THR A 102 -35.79 -6.69 19.46
N GLN A 103 -35.58 -7.92 19.96
CA GLN A 103 -36.69 -8.87 20.07
C GLN A 103 -37.41 -8.61 21.39
N LYS A 104 -38.57 -7.95 21.24
CA LYS A 104 -39.61 -7.75 22.23
C LYS A 104 -40.06 -9.11 22.77
N SER A 105 -39.91 -9.34 24.07
CA SER A 105 -40.46 -10.51 24.78
C SER A 105 -42.00 -10.46 24.77
N PRO A 106 -42.70 -11.61 24.68
CA PRO A 106 -44.15 -11.69 24.86
C PRO A 106 -44.58 -11.31 26.28
#